data_AF-A0A3M9ZVK9-F1
#
_entry.id   AF-A0A3M9ZVK9-F1
#
_cell.length_a   1.000
_cell.length_b   1.000
_cell.length_c   1.000
_cell.angle_alpha   90.00
_cell.angle_beta   90.00
_cell.angle_gamma   90.00
#
_symmetry.space_group_name_H-M   'P 1'
#
loop_
_entity.id
_entity.type
_entity.pdbx_description
1 polymer ?
#
loop_
_entity_poly.entity_id
_entity_poly.type
_entity_poly.pdbx_seq_one_letter_code
_entity_poly.pdbx_strand_id
1 'polypeptide(L)'
;CNSGHYDGMDFEAAFDAILADLKAAGRGGECIQYRLKDWGVSRQRYWGAPIPALYDGGECRMAGDDELPVELPAQPDSGVLPLAQLPGFRNAGAGAGGREVVRETDTFDTFFESSWYYVRFACAAGAGACGVRRPCAPALRTGPAAYL
;
A
#
# COMPACT_ATOMS: atom_id res chain seq x y z
N CYS A 1 -36.41 -26.24 19.46
CA CYS A 1 -35.29 -26.55 18.54
C CYS A 1 -35.18 -28.06 18.43
N ASN A 2 -34.57 -28.57 17.35
CA ASN A 2 -34.38 -30.00 17.09
C ASN A 2 -32.89 -30.26 16.82
N SER A 3 -32.05 -29.94 17.78
CA SER A 3 -30.59 -29.90 17.66
C SER A 3 -29.88 -30.79 18.69
N GLY A 4 -30.60 -31.64 19.43
CA GLY A 4 -30.01 -32.62 20.33
C GLY A 4 -29.56 -31.99 21.64
N HIS A 5 -28.28 -32.13 22.01
CA HIS A 5 -27.76 -31.60 23.29
C HIS A 5 -27.70 -30.08 23.37
N TYR A 6 -27.95 -29.37 22.26
CA TYR A 6 -28.07 -27.91 22.22
C TYR A 6 -29.52 -27.41 22.41
N ASP A 7 -30.50 -28.32 22.55
CA ASP A 7 -31.90 -27.93 22.70
C ASP A 7 -32.15 -27.23 24.04
N GLY A 8 -32.84 -26.07 23.98
CA GLY A 8 -33.16 -25.26 25.16
C GLY A 8 -32.08 -24.25 25.55
N MET A 9 -30.93 -24.24 24.88
CA MET A 9 -29.92 -23.19 25.04
C MET A 9 -30.35 -21.90 24.31
N ASP A 10 -29.91 -20.76 24.84
CA ASP A 10 -30.00 -19.48 24.12
C ASP A 10 -28.86 -19.35 23.09
N PHE A 11 -28.85 -18.24 22.34
CA PHE A 11 -27.91 -18.07 21.22
C PHE A 11 -26.44 -18.10 21.68
N GLU A 12 -26.09 -17.35 22.73
CA GLU A 12 -24.70 -17.26 23.19
C GLU A 12 -24.22 -18.61 23.74
N ALA A 13 -25.03 -19.25 24.60
CA ALA A 13 -24.69 -20.55 25.16
C ALA A 13 -24.58 -21.63 24.07
N ALA A 14 -25.47 -21.62 23.07
CA ALA A 14 -25.41 -22.57 21.96
C ALA A 14 -24.20 -22.30 21.06
N PHE A 15 -23.87 -21.04 20.77
CA PHE A 15 -22.72 -20.67 19.95
C PHE A 15 -21.41 -21.15 20.60
N ASP A 16 -21.24 -20.89 21.90
CA ASP A 16 -20.04 -21.30 22.65
C ASP A 16 -19.93 -22.82 22.75
N ALA A 17 -21.04 -23.52 23.01
CA ALA A 17 -21.06 -24.98 23.09
C ALA A 17 -20.70 -25.62 21.73
N ILE A 18 -21.29 -25.14 20.63
CA ILE A 18 -20.98 -25.64 19.28
C ILE A 18 -19.52 -25.35 18.92
N LEU A 19 -19.01 -24.15 19.26
CA LEU A 19 -17.64 -23.78 19.01
C LEU A 19 -16.66 -24.67 19.78
N ALA A 20 -16.96 -24.97 21.05
CA ALA A 20 -16.15 -25.86 21.88
C ALA A 20 -16.11 -27.28 21.31
N ASP A 21 -17.25 -27.83 20.89
CA ASP A 21 -17.35 -29.16 20.30
C ASP A 21 -16.61 -29.25 18.95
N LEU A 22 -16.76 -28.22 18.09
CA LEU A 22 -16.04 -28.14 16.81
C LEU A 22 -14.52 -28.04 17.00
N LYS A 23 -14.07 -27.28 18.01
CA LYS A 23 -12.64 -27.18 18.37
C LYS A 23 -12.12 -28.52 18.89
N ALA A 24 -12.83 -29.17 19.81
CA ALA A 24 -12.44 -30.47 20.36
C ALA A 24 -12.37 -31.57 19.28
N ALA A 25 -13.25 -31.53 18.28
CA ALA A 25 -13.25 -32.44 17.15
C ALA A 25 -12.21 -32.09 16.05
N GLY A 26 -11.51 -30.96 16.15
CA GLY A 26 -10.59 -30.48 15.11
C GLY A 26 -11.29 -30.12 13.79
N ARG A 27 -12.57 -29.77 13.83
CA ARG A 27 -13.43 -29.53 12.65
C ARG A 27 -13.81 -28.07 12.44
N GLY A 28 -13.30 -27.17 13.27
CA GLY A 28 -13.55 -25.75 13.14
C GLY A 28 -12.94 -24.93 14.25
N GLY A 29 -13.04 -23.62 14.11
CA GLY A 29 -12.59 -22.63 15.07
C GLY A 29 -13.31 -21.31 14.85
N GLU A 30 -13.04 -20.36 15.73
CA GLU A 30 -13.59 -19.02 15.60
C GLU A 30 -12.94 -18.33 14.40
N CYS A 31 -13.77 -17.67 13.60
CA CYS A 31 -13.31 -16.91 12.45
C CYS A 31 -14.11 -15.62 12.38
N ILE A 32 -13.43 -14.49 12.62
CA ILE A 32 -14.01 -13.17 12.42
C ILE A 32 -13.80 -12.81 10.96
N GLN A 33 -14.88 -12.40 10.29
CA GLN A 33 -14.88 -12.04 8.87
C GLN A 33 -15.36 -10.61 8.71
N TYR A 34 -14.68 -9.84 7.87
CA TYR A 34 -15.06 -8.48 7.54
C TYR A 34 -15.68 -8.44 6.15
N ARG A 35 -16.70 -7.59 5.98
CA ARG A 35 -17.23 -7.24 4.66
C ARG A 35 -16.34 -6.25 3.92
N LEU A 36 -15.44 -5.58 4.64
CA LEU A 36 -14.48 -4.63 4.09
C LEU A 36 -13.53 -5.37 3.14
N LYS A 37 -13.30 -4.77 1.97
CA LYS A 37 -12.38 -5.27 0.95
C LYS A 37 -11.19 -4.33 0.84
N ASP A 38 -10.11 -4.84 0.26
CA ASP A 38 -8.95 -4.02 -0.07
C ASP A 38 -9.33 -2.88 -1.02
N TRP A 39 -8.65 -1.76 -0.86
CA TRP A 39 -8.83 -0.60 -1.71
C TRP A 39 -7.96 -0.71 -2.96
N GLY A 40 -8.59 -0.97 -4.10
CA GLY A 40 -7.94 -0.85 -5.40
C GLY A 40 -7.72 0.63 -5.74
N VAL A 41 -6.50 1.12 -5.51
CA VAL A 41 -6.12 2.53 -5.77
C VAL A 41 -5.69 2.82 -7.21
N SER A 42 -5.36 1.77 -7.99
CA SER A 42 -4.84 1.93 -9.35
C SER A 42 -5.92 2.34 -10.34
N ARG A 43 -5.63 3.30 -11.23
CA ARG A 43 -6.54 3.77 -12.28
C ARG A 43 -5.82 3.87 -13.62
N GLN A 44 -6.40 3.25 -14.66
CA GLN A 44 -5.97 3.41 -16.05
C GLN A 44 -6.47 4.76 -16.60
N ARG A 45 -5.94 5.86 -16.06
CA ARG A 45 -6.29 7.23 -16.43
C ARG A 45 -5.01 8.04 -16.51
N TYR A 46 -5.00 9.01 -17.42
CA TYR A 46 -3.90 9.96 -17.51
C TYR A 46 -3.90 10.96 -16.34
N TRP A 47 -5.07 11.55 -16.03
CA TRP A 47 -5.15 12.63 -15.05
C TRP A 47 -5.25 12.09 -13.62
N GLY A 48 -4.10 11.99 -12.95
CA GLY A 48 -3.94 11.60 -11.56
C GLY A 48 -2.47 11.60 -11.16
N ALA A 49 -2.16 11.40 -9.88
CA ALA A 49 -0.78 11.27 -9.44
C ALA A 49 -0.17 9.95 -9.96
N PRO A 50 0.96 9.96 -10.68
CA PRO A 50 1.62 8.74 -11.10
C PRO A 50 2.00 7.85 -9.91
N ILE A 51 1.77 6.55 -10.03
CA ILE A 51 2.19 5.59 -9.00
C ILE A 51 3.72 5.45 -9.06
N PRO A 52 4.45 5.67 -7.95
CA PRO A 52 5.92 5.64 -7.95
C PRO A 52 6.46 4.21 -7.87
N ALA A 53 5.98 3.33 -8.76
CA ALA A 53 6.44 1.97 -8.91
C ALA A 53 7.21 1.81 -10.23
N LEU A 54 8.25 1.00 -10.19
CA LEU A 54 9.20 0.74 -11.28
C LEU A 54 9.37 -0.77 -11.41
N TYR A 55 9.38 -1.25 -12.65
CA TYR A 55 9.57 -2.65 -13.00
C TYR A 55 10.94 -2.81 -13.66
N ASP A 56 11.84 -3.59 -13.03
CA ASP A 56 13.16 -3.93 -13.55
C ASP A 56 13.24 -5.44 -13.77
N GLY A 57 13.29 -5.88 -15.03
CA GLY A 57 13.39 -7.31 -15.36
C GLY A 57 12.25 -8.18 -14.83
N GLY A 58 11.08 -7.60 -14.55
CA GLY A 58 9.91 -8.28 -13.98
C GLY A 58 9.78 -8.17 -12.46
N GLU A 59 10.77 -7.61 -11.77
CA GLU A 59 10.67 -7.29 -10.34
C GLU A 59 10.11 -5.88 -10.15
N CYS A 60 9.16 -5.73 -9.22
CA CYS A 60 8.60 -4.44 -8.87
C CYS A 60 9.35 -3.84 -7.68
N ARG A 61 9.77 -2.58 -7.82
CA ARG A 61 10.33 -1.76 -6.72
C ARG A 61 9.64 -0.41 -6.66
N MET A 62 9.64 0.19 -5.49
CA MET A 62 9.22 1.59 -5.33
C MET A 62 10.35 2.54 -5.73
N ALA A 63 9.99 3.73 -6.23
CA ALA A 63 10.92 4.83 -6.42
C ALA A 63 11.49 5.30 -5.07
N GLY A 64 12.80 5.57 -5.01
CA GLY A 64 13.44 6.15 -3.82
C GLY A 64 13.06 7.61 -3.61
N ASP A 65 13.39 8.16 -2.42
CA ASP A 65 13.12 9.57 -2.06
C ASP A 65 13.69 10.57 -3.09
N ASP A 66 14.83 10.23 -3.67
CA ASP A 66 15.60 10.99 -4.66
C ASP A 66 15.10 10.79 -6.11
N GLU A 67 14.23 9.81 -6.35
CA GLU A 67 13.51 9.62 -7.62
C GLU A 67 12.11 10.28 -7.61
N LEU A 68 11.73 10.91 -6.47
CA LEU A 68 10.46 11.62 -6.31
C LEU A 68 10.61 13.14 -6.51
N PRO A 69 9.55 13.82 -7.01
CA PRO A 69 8.27 13.25 -7.46
C PRO A 69 8.38 12.58 -8.84
N VAL A 70 7.58 11.55 -9.07
CA VAL A 70 7.32 11.08 -10.43
C VAL A 70 6.35 12.05 -11.09
N GLU A 71 6.88 12.95 -11.91
CA GLU A 71 6.08 14.00 -12.55
C GLU A 71 5.17 13.42 -13.64
N LEU A 72 3.92 13.93 -13.69
CA LEU A 72 2.99 13.59 -14.76
C LEU A 72 3.46 14.28 -16.06
N PRO A 73 3.69 13.53 -17.15
CA PRO A 73 4.21 14.08 -18.40
C PRO A 73 3.16 14.95 -19.09
N ALA A 74 3.58 15.96 -19.84
CA ALA A 74 2.68 16.75 -20.69
C ALA A 74 2.06 15.90 -21.81
N GLN A 75 0.82 16.21 -22.19
CA GLN A 75 0.16 15.58 -23.34
C GLN A 75 0.67 16.18 -24.67
N PRO A 76 0.71 15.39 -25.75
CA PRO A 76 0.91 15.94 -27.08
C PRO A 76 -0.33 16.71 -27.54
N ASP A 77 -0.13 17.68 -28.43
CA ASP A 77 -1.21 18.50 -28.99
C ASP A 77 -2.25 17.67 -29.77
N SER A 78 -1.90 16.45 -30.18
CA SER A 78 -2.76 15.52 -30.90
C SER A 78 -3.89 14.91 -30.05
N GLY A 79 -3.90 15.14 -28.74
CA GLY A 79 -4.96 14.69 -27.82
C GLY A 79 -4.43 13.93 -26.60
N VAL A 80 -5.35 13.54 -25.71
CA VAL A 80 -5.01 12.87 -24.44
C VAL A 80 -4.73 11.38 -24.66
N LEU A 81 -3.47 10.99 -24.50
CA LEU A 81 -3.02 9.61 -24.53
C LEU A 81 -2.89 9.03 -23.10
N PRO A 82 -3.21 7.74 -22.89
CA PRO A 82 -2.85 7.04 -21.66
C PRO A 82 -1.33 7.05 -21.44
N LEU A 83 -0.88 7.04 -20.18
CA LEU A 83 0.56 7.04 -19.85
C LEU A 83 1.29 5.82 -20.46
N ALA A 84 0.61 4.70 -20.60
CA ALA A 84 1.15 3.50 -21.25
C ALA A 84 1.57 3.73 -22.72
N GLN A 85 1.01 4.73 -23.40
CA GLN A 85 1.31 5.08 -24.78
C GLN A 85 2.34 6.21 -24.91
N LEU A 86 2.94 6.64 -23.80
CA LEU A 86 3.97 7.69 -23.78
C LEU A 86 5.35 7.05 -23.48
N PRO A 87 6.15 6.68 -24.50
CA PRO A 87 7.43 5.97 -24.27
C PRO A 87 8.40 6.76 -23.42
N GLY A 88 8.43 8.09 -23.56
CA GLY A 88 9.31 8.96 -22.78
C GLY A 88 8.99 8.99 -21.28
N PHE A 89 7.75 8.66 -20.91
CA PHE A 89 7.36 8.49 -19.51
C PHE A 89 7.49 7.05 -19.07
N ARG A 90 6.96 6.11 -19.86
CA ARG A 90 6.97 4.67 -19.55
C ARG A 90 8.38 4.14 -19.33
N ASN A 91 9.36 4.59 -20.11
CA ASN A 91 10.72 4.07 -20.02
C ASN A 91 11.54 4.95 -19.05
N ALA A 92 11.96 4.37 -17.93
CA ALA A 92 12.74 5.06 -16.89
C ALA A 92 14.25 5.02 -17.14
N GLY A 93 14.70 4.34 -18.20
CA GLY A 93 16.10 4.19 -18.56
C GLY A 93 16.64 2.79 -18.24
N ALA A 94 17.97 2.68 -18.17
CA ALA A 94 18.65 1.42 -17.90
C ALA A 94 18.86 1.24 -16.38
N GLY A 95 18.38 0.11 -15.85
CA GLY A 95 18.51 -0.30 -14.46
C GLY A 95 19.82 -1.02 -14.18
N ALA A 96 19.87 -1.68 -13.02
CA ALA A 96 21.04 -2.41 -12.60
C ALA A 96 21.34 -3.56 -13.59
N GLY A 97 22.57 -3.58 -14.13
CA GLY A 97 22.95 -4.58 -15.13
C GLY A 97 22.45 -4.31 -16.55
N GLY A 98 22.01 -3.08 -16.86
CA GLY A 98 21.68 -2.65 -18.22
C GLY A 98 20.31 -3.09 -18.73
N ARG A 99 19.44 -3.58 -17.83
CA ARG A 99 18.06 -3.97 -18.16
C ARG A 99 17.17 -2.74 -18.30
N GLU A 100 16.12 -2.84 -19.12
CA GLU A 100 15.14 -1.75 -19.26
C GLU A 100 14.27 -1.66 -17.99
N VAL A 101 14.15 -0.45 -17.45
CA VAL A 101 13.26 -0.15 -16.32
C VAL A 101 12.01 0.54 -16.86
N VAL A 102 10.84 0.01 -16.49
CA VAL A 102 9.53 0.50 -16.91
C VAL A 102 8.79 1.10 -15.72
N ARG A 103 8.27 2.33 -15.86
CA ARG A 103 7.40 2.95 -14.85
C ARG A 103 6.02 2.30 -14.84
N GLU A 104 5.39 2.26 -13.67
CA GLU A 104 3.96 2.06 -13.60
C GLU A 104 3.24 3.18 -14.38
N THR A 105 2.23 2.76 -15.14
CA THR A 105 1.49 3.65 -16.06
C THR A 105 0.11 3.98 -15.54
N ASP A 106 -0.33 3.31 -14.48
CA ASP A 106 -1.53 3.70 -13.75
C ASP A 106 -1.27 4.91 -12.84
N THR A 107 -2.34 5.63 -12.56
CA THR A 107 -2.38 6.75 -11.61
C THR A 107 -3.15 6.36 -10.35
N PHE A 108 -2.90 7.07 -9.26
CA PHE A 108 -3.70 6.94 -8.06
C PHE A 108 -5.14 7.44 -8.28
N ASP A 109 -6.07 6.78 -7.60
CA ASP A 109 -7.46 7.22 -7.47
C ASP A 109 -7.56 8.58 -6.79
N THR A 110 -8.51 9.42 -7.20
CA THR A 110 -8.64 10.80 -6.68
C THR A 110 -9.04 10.88 -5.20
N PHE A 111 -9.54 9.77 -4.65
CA PHE A 111 -9.75 9.62 -3.21
C PHE A 111 -8.43 9.56 -2.42
N PHE A 112 -7.32 9.24 -3.09
CA PHE A 112 -6.00 9.22 -2.48
C PHE A 112 -5.58 10.60 -2.00
N GLU A 113 -5.71 11.63 -2.83
CA GLU A 113 -5.33 13.00 -2.47
C GLU A 113 -6.29 13.61 -1.43
N SER A 114 -7.58 13.30 -1.52
CA SER A 114 -8.58 13.78 -0.55
C SER A 114 -8.52 13.07 0.82
N SER A 115 -7.76 11.98 0.95
CA SER A 115 -7.60 11.27 2.23
C SER A 115 -6.71 11.99 3.25
N TRP A 116 -5.90 12.97 2.81
CA TRP A 116 -4.90 13.62 3.67
C TRP A 116 -4.74 15.14 3.47
N TYR A 117 -5.49 15.77 2.54
CA TYR A 117 -5.36 17.20 2.24
C TYR A 117 -5.48 18.13 3.47
N TYR A 118 -6.29 17.75 4.47
CA TYR A 118 -6.46 18.51 5.70
C TYR A 118 -5.18 18.57 6.55
N VAL A 119 -4.35 17.50 6.52
CA VAL A 119 -3.04 17.49 7.19
C VAL A 119 -2.08 18.44 6.48
N ARG A 120 -2.14 18.50 5.13
CA ARG A 120 -1.30 19.41 4.35
C ARG A 120 -1.55 20.88 4.71
N PHE A 121 -2.80 21.26 4.95
CA PHE A 121 -3.16 22.62 5.37
C PHE A 121 -2.63 22.99 6.75
N ALA A 122 -2.59 22.02 7.69
CA ALA A 122 -2.01 22.24 9.01
C ALA A 122 -0.50 22.56 8.96
N CYS A 123 0.19 22.13 7.90
CA CYS A 123 1.63 22.33 7.68
C CYS A 123 1.91 22.94 6.29
N ALA A 124 1.20 24.01 5.95
CA ALA A 124 1.25 24.60 4.61
C ALA A 124 2.65 25.12 4.21
N ALA A 125 3.49 25.51 5.19
CA ALA A 125 4.79 26.16 4.98
C ALA A 125 5.95 25.28 4.43
N GLY A 126 5.67 24.06 3.95
CA GLY A 126 6.62 23.24 3.19
C GLY A 126 7.38 22.21 4.05
N ALA A 127 8.11 21.31 3.38
CA ALA A 127 8.72 20.11 3.96
C ALA A 127 9.75 20.35 5.08
N GLY A 128 10.16 21.60 5.33
CA GLY A 128 11.03 21.99 6.43
C GLY A 128 10.34 22.69 7.60
N ALA A 129 9.06 23.05 7.48
CA ALA A 129 8.35 23.86 8.50
C ALA A 129 7.68 23.02 9.59
N CYS A 130 7.29 21.78 9.26
CA CYS A 130 6.86 20.81 10.26
C CYS A 130 8.12 20.09 10.75
N GLY A 131 8.54 20.35 11.99
CA GLY A 131 9.79 19.88 12.59
C GLY A 131 9.88 18.37 12.82
N VAL A 132 9.59 17.56 11.81
CA VAL A 132 10.03 16.17 11.75
C VAL A 132 11.53 16.22 11.48
N ARG A 133 12.30 16.41 12.55
CA ARG A 133 13.73 16.12 12.52
C ARG A 133 13.85 14.72 11.92
N ARG A 134 14.49 14.60 10.75
CA ARG A 134 14.96 13.30 10.25
C ARG A 134 15.55 12.57 11.46
N PRO A 135 15.11 11.35 11.81
CA PRO A 135 15.80 10.61 12.85
C PRO A 135 17.24 10.54 12.39
N CYS A 136 18.12 11.16 13.19
CA CYS A 136 19.55 10.98 13.03
C CYS A 136 19.74 9.48 12.98
N ALA A 137 20.25 8.94 11.86
CA ALA A 137 20.66 7.55 11.80
C ALA A 137 21.48 7.30 13.08
N PRO A 138 21.19 6.27 13.89
CA PRO A 138 21.95 6.05 15.09
C PRO A 138 23.39 5.86 14.65
N ALA A 139 24.25 6.82 15.00
CA ALA A 139 25.68 6.66 14.88
C ALA A 139 25.99 5.40 15.69
N LEU A 140 26.23 4.29 14.99
CA LEU A 140 26.71 3.05 15.55
C LEU A 140 27.99 3.40 16.31
N ARG A 141 27.86 3.57 17.63
CA ARG A 141 29.00 3.63 18.53
C ARG A 141 29.63 2.25 18.49
N THR A 142 30.70 2.13 17.74
CA THR A 142 31.64 1.02 17.86
C THR A 142 32.32 1.14 19.22
N GLY A 143 31.81 0.39 20.19
CA GLY A 143 32.44 0.14 21.49
C GLY A 143 32.38 -1.35 21.79
N PRO A 144 33.44 -1.95 22.35
CA PRO A 144 33.54 -3.41 22.46
C PRO A 144 32.53 -3.94 23.48
N ALA A 145 31.83 -5.00 23.09
CA ALA A 145 30.95 -5.78 23.95
C ALA A 145 31.78 -6.40 25.08
N ALA A 146 31.51 -5.99 26.32
CA ALA A 146 31.92 -6.73 27.50
C ALA A 146 30.73 -7.55 27.99
N TYR A 147 30.86 -8.87 27.83
CA TYR A 147 29.99 -9.87 28.44
C TYR A 147 30.11 -9.82 29.96
N LEU A 148 28.97 -9.75 30.65
CA LEU A 148 28.71 -10.39 31.96
C LEU A 148 27.26 -10.86 31.96
#